data_AF-A0A1W9VSG9-F1
#
_entry.id   AF-A0A1W9VSG9-F1
#
_cell.length_a   1.000
_cell.length_b   1.000
_cell.length_c   1.000
_cell.angle_alpha   90.00
_cell.angle_beta   90.00
_cell.angle_gamma   90.00
#
_symmetry.space_group_name_H-M   'P 1'
#
loop_
_entity.id
_entity.type
_entity.pdbx_description
1 polymer ?
#
loop_
_entity_poly.entity_id
_entity_poly.type
_entity_poly.pdbx_seq_one_letter_code
_entity_poly.pdbx_strand_id
1 'polypeptide(L)'
;MRFLLIVFVTLFLLAGCSDDNSTNPENQTYESFEEIKIPNGFEFSTTNNIQLNILSGLRAPVAVTGNDGIEYNKFTTDETGYTTGNITIPSTVTSLNFTYLDNTYTYDINPTSLTLDIELFNATGEIDEDAKYVGNYIVPILDGIVHNDDGSITAHWGYVSYYANNKNISIGYKNNFTGVGITDEDQGQPTTFSPGFHHEVFTVDFTPTGDERITWLVKTRRTVTAYADANSRVMPGPDEDGDEIPDDEDDYPSDPNKAYDNYYPSEGAFGTLMYEDLWPNLGDHDFNDLVIEYNMHEIEDSWNDVVEVNGTLKLIAIGASKQNGFFIELPFWYEDVTLVESYIEGTSLQMELFTYDDELAILKVFNNTNDLIQLDGTYMNTIEAEPVFDAIEMTFKLTIDYGYKSSKVVGGLIYSAPYNPYLTIDHDATREIHLPGLPPTSNADVSIFGTGDDATNVDDYYFYQTASGIPWALDITSEIKYPQEYTDVVIAFPQFGNWVNSNGGSFTDWYDNPQIDKVYDLQNK
;
A
#
# COMPACT_ATOMS: atom_id res chain seq x y z
N MET A 1 56.92 55.93 -37.80
CA MET A 1 56.55 55.63 -36.39
C MET A 1 55.80 54.32 -36.43
N ARG A 2 56.31 53.30 -35.73
CA ARG A 2 55.86 51.90 -35.77
C ARG A 2 54.41 51.78 -35.33
N PHE A 3 53.60 50.94 -35.98
CA PHE A 3 52.70 50.03 -35.29
C PHE A 3 52.47 48.77 -36.13
N LEU A 4 52.61 47.65 -35.43
CA LEU A 4 52.55 46.26 -35.85
C LEU A 4 51.06 45.86 -35.98
N LEU A 5 50.64 45.28 -37.11
CA LEU A 5 49.34 44.62 -37.22
C LEU A 5 49.58 43.16 -37.62
N ILE A 6 49.33 42.26 -36.67
CA ILE A 6 49.36 40.81 -36.85
C ILE A 6 48.00 40.41 -37.44
N VAL A 7 48.00 39.81 -38.64
CA VAL A 7 46.81 39.21 -39.24
C VAL A 7 46.90 37.70 -39.01
N PHE A 8 46.05 37.18 -38.14
CA PHE A 8 45.81 35.74 -37.98
C PHE A 8 44.81 35.29 -39.05
N VAL A 9 45.22 34.33 -39.88
CA VAL A 9 44.36 33.63 -40.84
C VAL A 9 43.60 32.55 -40.07
N THR A 10 42.28 32.69 -39.96
CA THR A 10 41.39 31.66 -39.41
C THR A 10 41.11 30.60 -40.48
N LEU A 11 41.56 29.37 -40.19
CA LEU A 11 41.30 28.17 -40.97
C LEU A 11 39.92 27.62 -40.56
N PHE A 12 38.96 27.61 -41.49
CA PHE A 12 37.69 26.92 -41.31
C PHE A 12 37.90 25.40 -41.43
N LEU A 13 37.72 24.67 -40.34
CA LEU A 13 37.53 23.22 -40.34
C LEU A 13 36.05 22.94 -40.03
N LEU A 14 35.35 22.43 -41.03
CA LEU A 14 34.03 21.83 -40.89
C LEU A 14 34.20 20.49 -40.17
N ALA A 15 33.79 20.40 -38.91
CA ALA A 15 33.50 19.15 -38.25
C ALA A 15 32.00 18.90 -38.39
N GLY A 16 31.62 17.87 -39.16
CA GLY A 16 30.27 17.35 -39.15
C GLY A 16 30.04 16.62 -37.83
N CYS A 17 28.97 16.98 -37.12
CA CYS A 17 28.43 16.16 -36.05
C CYS A 17 27.92 14.85 -36.68
N SER A 18 28.50 13.72 -36.31
CA SER A 18 27.76 12.47 -36.29
C SER A 18 26.79 12.57 -35.12
N ASP A 19 25.49 12.44 -35.38
CA ASP A 19 24.51 12.20 -34.32
C ASP A 19 24.79 10.82 -33.75
N ASP A 20 25.61 10.77 -32.70
CA ASP A 20 25.81 9.58 -31.89
C ASP A 20 24.61 9.51 -30.95
N ASN A 21 23.61 8.72 -31.35
CA ASN A 21 22.35 8.55 -30.64
C ASN A 21 22.50 7.71 -29.36
N SER A 22 23.72 7.60 -28.81
CA SER A 22 24.08 6.73 -27.68
C SER A 22 23.96 7.39 -26.30
N THR A 23 23.26 8.53 -26.20
CA THR A 23 23.18 9.28 -24.92
C THR A 23 21.78 9.76 -24.57
N ASN A 24 20.73 9.25 -25.22
CA ASN A 24 19.38 9.37 -24.66
C ASN A 24 19.10 8.14 -23.78
N PRO A 25 19.14 8.23 -22.45
CA PRO A 25 18.91 7.09 -21.56
C PRO A 25 17.45 6.60 -21.57
N GLU A 26 16.51 7.33 -22.14
CA GLU A 26 15.07 7.04 -22.04
C GLU A 26 14.51 6.04 -23.09
N ASN A 27 15.36 5.33 -23.85
CA ASN A 27 14.85 4.34 -24.81
C ASN A 27 15.93 3.32 -25.22
N GLN A 28 16.53 2.63 -24.24
CA GLN A 28 17.43 1.51 -24.52
C GLN A 28 16.60 0.25 -24.85
N THR A 29 17.14 -0.57 -25.75
CA THR A 29 16.62 -1.89 -26.05
C THR A 29 17.58 -2.92 -25.48
N TYR A 30 17.04 -3.97 -24.88
CA TYR A 30 17.78 -5.07 -24.27
C TYR A 30 17.38 -6.38 -24.95
N GLU A 31 18.32 -7.28 -25.14
CA GLU A 31 18.07 -8.61 -25.75
C GLU A 31 17.89 -9.71 -24.70
N SER A 32 18.26 -9.46 -23.44
CA SER A 32 17.97 -10.32 -22.29
C SER A 32 17.97 -9.55 -20.98
N PHE A 33 17.38 -10.13 -19.92
CA PHE A 33 17.40 -9.58 -18.56
C PHE A 33 18.84 -9.40 -18.06
N GLU A 34 19.73 -10.35 -18.34
CA GLU A 34 21.14 -10.28 -17.91
C GLU A 34 21.92 -9.07 -18.45
N GLU A 35 21.43 -8.38 -19.49
CA GLU A 35 22.04 -7.14 -19.99
C GLU A 35 21.69 -5.90 -19.15
N ILE A 36 20.65 -5.98 -18.33
CA ILE A 36 20.16 -4.86 -17.52
C ILE A 36 21.11 -4.60 -16.35
N LYS A 37 21.46 -3.33 -16.15
CA LYS A 37 22.18 -2.90 -14.94
C LYS A 37 21.17 -2.53 -13.87
N ILE A 38 20.93 -3.47 -12.97
CA ILE A 38 19.99 -3.28 -11.87
C ILE A 38 20.65 -2.34 -10.84
N PRO A 39 19.99 -1.22 -10.46
CA PRO A 39 20.48 -0.37 -9.39
C PRO A 39 20.58 -1.12 -8.06
N ASN A 40 21.55 -0.73 -7.22
CA ASN A 40 21.66 -1.32 -5.88
C ASN A 40 20.40 -0.99 -5.06
N GLY A 41 19.79 -2.02 -4.45
CA GLY A 41 18.56 -1.86 -3.66
C GLY A 41 17.33 -1.54 -4.51
N PHE A 42 17.35 -1.88 -5.80
CA PHE A 42 16.17 -1.82 -6.64
C PHE A 42 15.18 -2.91 -6.24
N GLU A 43 13.95 -2.51 -5.97
CA GLU A 43 12.85 -3.40 -5.63
C GLU A 43 12.09 -3.79 -6.90
N PHE A 44 11.97 -5.09 -7.16
CA PHE A 44 11.18 -5.63 -8.29
C PHE A 44 9.68 -5.70 -7.97
N SER A 45 9.18 -4.65 -7.32
CA SER A 45 7.76 -4.47 -7.06
C SER A 45 7.26 -3.28 -7.87
N THR A 46 6.06 -3.41 -8.43
CA THR A 46 5.37 -2.29 -9.09
C THR A 46 4.58 -1.44 -8.10
N THR A 47 4.91 -1.54 -6.80
CA THR A 47 4.26 -0.83 -5.69
C THR A 47 5.17 0.17 -5.01
N ASN A 48 4.54 1.09 -4.29
CA ASN A 48 5.16 1.93 -3.28
C ASN A 48 4.61 1.53 -1.91
N ASN A 49 5.51 1.17 -1.00
CA ASN A 49 5.22 0.98 0.42
C ASN A 49 5.49 2.30 1.16
N ILE A 50 4.44 2.93 1.70
CA ILE A 50 4.52 4.23 2.35
C ILE A 50 4.08 4.10 3.80
N GLN A 51 4.93 4.50 4.74
CA GLN A 51 4.50 4.69 6.12
C GLN A 51 3.71 6.00 6.25
N LEU A 52 2.48 5.91 6.71
CA LEU A 52 1.62 7.06 7.02
C LEU A 52 1.81 7.43 8.49
N ASN A 53 2.02 8.73 8.76
CA ASN A 53 1.97 9.30 10.12
C ASN A 53 0.90 10.38 10.13
N ILE A 54 -0.28 10.05 10.65
CA ILE A 54 -1.46 10.90 10.54
C ILE A 54 -1.76 11.55 11.87
N LEU A 55 -2.05 12.85 11.80
CA LEU A 55 -2.54 13.65 12.90
C LEU A 55 -3.82 14.37 12.49
N SER A 56 -4.95 13.91 13.03
CA SER A 56 -6.31 14.37 12.73
C SER A 56 -6.90 15.22 13.86
N GLY A 57 -6.48 14.96 15.10
CA GLY A 57 -6.98 15.59 16.32
C GLY A 57 -8.12 14.81 16.99
N LEU A 58 -9.08 14.27 16.27
CA LEU A 58 -10.16 13.45 16.85
C LEU A 58 -10.04 12.00 16.36
N ARG A 59 -10.32 11.03 17.25
CA ARG A 59 -10.63 9.64 16.87
C ARG A 59 -11.80 9.61 15.90
N ALA A 60 -11.51 9.38 14.62
CA ALA A 60 -12.52 9.18 13.60
C ALA A 60 -11.94 8.37 12.43
N PRO A 61 -12.81 7.72 11.64
CA PRO A 61 -12.43 7.07 10.40
C PRO A 61 -11.74 8.02 9.41
N VAL A 62 -10.76 7.48 8.69
CA VAL A 62 -10.04 8.13 7.60
C VAL A 62 -10.01 7.15 6.44
N ALA A 63 -10.59 7.56 5.31
CA ALA A 63 -10.48 6.81 4.05
C ALA A 63 -9.35 7.40 3.20
N VAL A 64 -8.54 6.54 2.60
CA VAL A 64 -7.39 6.89 1.76
C VAL A 64 -7.64 6.45 0.33
N THR A 65 -7.74 7.42 -0.57
CA THR A 65 -7.98 7.18 -2.01
C THR A 65 -6.81 7.69 -2.86
N GLY A 66 -6.46 6.99 -3.92
CA GLY A 66 -5.47 7.44 -4.89
C GLY A 66 -6.03 8.47 -5.88
N ASN A 67 -5.15 9.07 -6.69
CA ASN A 67 -5.55 9.95 -7.79
C ASN A 67 -6.23 9.21 -8.97
N ASP A 68 -6.20 7.89 -8.95
CA ASP A 68 -6.97 6.99 -9.80
C ASP A 68 -8.43 6.82 -9.34
N GLY A 69 -8.76 7.26 -8.12
CA GLY A 69 -10.08 7.15 -7.52
C GLY A 69 -10.33 5.83 -6.81
N ILE A 70 -9.31 5.00 -6.62
CA ILE A 70 -9.39 3.74 -5.88
C ILE A 70 -9.21 4.03 -4.39
N GLU A 71 -10.05 3.43 -3.54
CA GLU A 71 -9.83 3.38 -2.10
C GLU A 71 -8.85 2.25 -1.77
N TYR A 72 -7.75 2.62 -1.14
CA TYR A 72 -6.64 1.70 -0.83
C TYR A 72 -6.61 1.31 0.64
N ASN A 73 -7.18 2.14 1.51
CA ASN A 73 -7.21 1.84 2.94
C ASN A 73 -8.25 2.69 3.67
N LYS A 74 -8.83 2.13 4.72
CA LYS A 74 -9.71 2.80 5.67
C LYS A 74 -9.34 2.37 7.09
N PHE A 75 -9.19 3.33 8.00
CA PHE A 75 -8.78 3.10 9.39
C PHE A 75 -9.29 4.19 10.33
N THR A 76 -9.28 3.94 11.63
CA THR A 76 -9.54 4.95 12.68
C THR A 76 -8.25 5.56 13.21
N THR A 77 -8.26 6.86 13.49
CA THR A 77 -7.21 7.46 14.35
C THR A 77 -7.47 7.16 15.84
N ASP A 78 -6.45 7.18 16.69
CA ASP A 78 -6.61 6.96 18.13
C ASP A 78 -7.31 8.12 18.88
N GLU A 79 -7.53 7.97 20.19
CA GLU A 79 -8.14 9.00 21.07
C GLU A 79 -7.43 10.37 21.03
N THR A 80 -6.18 10.42 20.60
CA THR A 80 -5.40 11.66 20.45
C THR A 80 -5.44 12.22 19.02
N GLY A 81 -6.17 11.55 18.14
CA GLY A 81 -6.23 11.79 16.72
C GLY A 81 -4.93 11.42 16.01
N TYR A 82 -4.17 10.47 16.53
CA TYR A 82 -2.93 10.00 15.91
C TYR A 82 -3.10 8.58 15.39
N THR A 83 -2.51 8.27 14.24
CA THR A 83 -2.33 6.88 13.81
C THR A 83 -1.11 6.75 12.92
N THR A 84 -0.56 5.54 12.88
CA THR A 84 0.49 5.16 11.95
C THR A 84 0.15 3.81 11.37
N GLY A 85 0.43 3.67 10.08
CA GLY A 85 0.19 2.44 9.33
C GLY A 85 1.02 2.45 8.07
N ASN A 86 1.22 1.28 7.48
CA ASN A 86 1.82 1.17 6.16
C ASN A 86 0.69 1.02 5.14
N ILE A 87 0.85 1.67 4.00
CA ILE A 87 -0.01 1.47 2.84
C ILE A 87 0.84 1.01 1.67
N THR A 88 0.34 0.01 0.95
CA THR A 88 0.93 -0.46 -0.31
C THR A 88 0.04 0.00 -1.44
N ILE A 89 0.58 0.78 -2.37
CA ILE A 89 -0.16 1.33 -3.51
C ILE A 89 0.59 1.07 -4.81
N PRO A 90 -0.08 0.99 -5.97
CA PRO A 90 0.60 0.93 -7.26
C PRO A 90 1.55 2.13 -7.46
N SER A 91 2.70 1.87 -8.08
CA SER A 91 3.72 2.89 -8.37
C SER A 91 3.25 3.97 -9.35
N THR A 92 2.13 3.74 -10.03
CA THR A 92 1.42 4.70 -10.88
C THR A 92 0.64 5.74 -10.10
N VAL A 93 0.36 5.52 -8.80
CA VAL A 93 -0.32 6.47 -7.92
C VAL A 93 0.66 7.57 -7.51
N THR A 94 0.31 8.82 -7.83
CA THR A 94 1.19 9.99 -7.61
C THR A 94 0.70 10.93 -6.50
N SER A 95 -0.51 10.75 -6.00
CA SER A 95 -1.03 11.50 -4.85
C SER A 95 -2.12 10.74 -4.12
N LEU A 96 -2.21 10.92 -2.81
CA LEU A 96 -3.26 10.37 -1.96
C LEU A 96 -4.21 11.47 -1.48
N ASN A 97 -5.48 11.13 -1.41
CA ASN A 97 -6.56 11.92 -0.84
C ASN A 97 -7.01 11.25 0.46
N PHE A 98 -6.97 12.00 1.56
CA PHE A 98 -7.44 11.57 2.87
C PHE A 98 -8.80 12.22 3.12
N THR A 99 -9.85 11.41 3.20
CA THR A 99 -11.19 11.87 3.54
C THR A 99 -11.39 11.73 5.05
N TYR A 100 -11.63 12.86 5.72
CA TYR A 100 -11.78 12.94 7.17
C TYR A 100 -12.78 14.05 7.54
N LEU A 101 -13.83 13.72 8.31
CA LEU A 101 -14.88 14.65 8.76
C LEU A 101 -15.36 15.56 7.61
N ASP A 102 -15.77 14.96 6.49
CA ASP A 102 -16.20 15.59 5.21
C ASP A 102 -15.17 16.40 4.43
N ASN A 103 -13.93 16.46 4.90
CA ASN A 103 -12.86 17.18 4.22
C ASN A 103 -11.96 16.19 3.48
N THR A 104 -11.55 16.58 2.28
CA THR A 104 -10.51 15.85 1.54
C THR A 104 -9.19 16.61 1.61
N TYR A 105 -8.14 15.94 2.06
CA TYR A 105 -6.79 16.46 2.12
C TYR A 105 -5.90 15.72 1.12
N THR A 106 -5.32 16.44 0.17
CA THR A 106 -4.48 15.84 -0.88
C THR A 106 -3.00 16.01 -0.57
N TYR A 107 -2.23 14.93 -0.70
CA TYR A 107 -0.78 14.90 -0.54
C TYR A 107 -0.13 14.22 -1.74
N ASP A 108 0.84 14.90 -2.36
CA ASP A 108 1.64 14.32 -3.44
C ASP A 108 2.60 13.25 -2.90
N ILE A 109 2.71 12.13 -3.62
CA ILE A 109 3.67 11.07 -3.35
C ILE A 109 4.92 11.35 -4.18
N ASN A 110 6.07 11.38 -3.51
CA ASN A 110 7.35 11.32 -4.20
C ASN A 110 7.75 9.83 -4.31
N PRO A 111 8.17 9.33 -5.48
CA PRO A 111 8.59 7.92 -5.65
C PRO A 111 9.75 7.48 -4.74
N THR A 112 10.43 8.40 -4.05
CA THR A 112 11.43 8.06 -3.01
C THR A 112 10.92 8.22 -1.57
N SER A 113 9.67 8.61 -1.36
CA SER A 113 9.11 8.83 -0.03
C SER A 113 8.77 7.50 0.63
N LEU A 114 9.53 7.13 1.66
CA LEU A 114 9.23 6.00 2.54
C LEU A 114 8.21 6.36 3.64
N THR A 115 7.97 7.65 3.85
CA THR A 115 7.09 8.15 4.91
C THR A 115 6.36 9.41 4.48
N LEU A 116 5.08 9.53 4.86
CA LEU A 116 4.24 10.69 4.64
C LEU A 116 3.65 11.17 5.97
N ASP A 117 4.06 12.36 6.43
CA ASP A 117 3.47 13.01 7.60
C ASP A 117 2.26 13.85 7.16
N ILE A 118 1.11 13.58 7.76
CA ILE A 118 -0.19 14.11 7.33
C ILE A 118 -0.86 14.82 8.50
N GLU A 119 -1.29 16.06 8.26
CA GLU A 119 -2.16 16.82 9.17
C GLU A 119 -3.54 16.95 8.53
N LEU A 120 -4.58 16.42 9.18
CA LEU A 120 -5.98 16.45 8.71
C LEU A 120 -6.78 17.57 9.39
N PHE A 121 -6.16 18.74 9.53
CA PHE A 121 -6.78 19.94 10.07
C PHE A 121 -6.19 21.20 9.45
N ASN A 122 -6.99 22.28 9.43
CA ASN A 122 -6.59 23.55 8.85
C ASN A 122 -5.68 24.36 9.80
N ALA A 123 -4.37 24.39 9.54
CA ALA A 123 -3.38 25.15 10.29
C ALA A 123 -2.61 26.18 9.45
N THR A 124 -2.33 27.36 10.02
CA THR A 124 -1.49 28.40 9.40
C THR A 124 -0.53 29.06 10.41
N GLY A 125 0.69 29.39 10.00
CA GLY A 125 1.73 30.04 10.83
C GLY A 125 3.12 29.41 10.69
N GLU A 126 4.15 30.00 11.31
CA GLU A 126 5.53 29.45 11.28
C GLU A 126 5.54 28.01 11.82
N ILE A 127 5.82 27.08 10.90
CA ILE A 127 6.24 25.72 11.20
C ILE A 127 7.72 25.86 11.57
N ASP A 128 8.03 25.74 12.86
CA ASP A 128 9.38 25.35 13.24
C ASP A 128 9.52 23.91 12.76
N GLU A 129 10.41 23.63 11.81
CA GLU A 129 10.58 22.32 11.18
C GLU A 129 10.97 21.25 12.22
N ASP A 130 11.62 21.66 13.31
CA ASP A 130 11.91 20.81 14.49
C ASP A 130 10.68 20.60 15.40
N ALA A 131 9.55 21.27 15.12
CA ALA A 131 8.33 21.29 15.93
C ALA A 131 7.14 20.49 15.37
N LYS A 132 7.32 19.76 14.26
CA LYS A 132 6.26 18.97 13.60
C LYS A 132 5.53 18.00 14.55
N TYR A 133 6.19 17.60 15.64
CA TYR A 133 5.63 16.73 16.69
C TYR A 133 5.64 17.36 18.11
N VAL A 134 5.94 18.66 18.24
CA VAL A 134 6.25 19.27 19.54
C VAL A 134 5.01 19.88 20.18
N GLY A 135 4.07 19.02 20.57
CA GLY A 135 3.29 19.02 21.82
C GLY A 135 2.82 20.34 22.46
N ASN A 136 2.56 21.43 21.72
CA ASN A 136 2.30 22.75 22.33
C ASN A 136 1.36 23.63 21.48
N TYR A 137 0.32 23.02 20.94
CA TYR A 137 -0.77 23.75 20.30
C TYR A 137 -2.11 23.10 20.65
N ILE A 138 -3.17 23.74 20.16
CA ILE A 138 -4.54 23.35 20.40
C ILE A 138 -5.22 23.25 19.06
N VAL A 139 -5.90 22.13 18.83
CA VAL A 139 -6.71 21.88 17.64
C VAL A 139 -8.17 22.06 18.06
N PRO A 140 -8.86 23.14 17.66
CA PRO A 140 -10.31 23.20 17.77
C PRO A 140 -10.92 22.15 16.83
N ILE A 141 -11.99 21.50 17.27
CA ILE A 141 -12.66 20.40 16.57
C ILE A 141 -14.16 20.71 16.50
N LEU A 142 -14.76 20.44 15.35
CA LEU A 142 -16.22 20.33 15.22
C LEU A 142 -16.55 18.86 15.48
N ASP A 143 -17.25 18.57 16.58
CA ASP A 143 -17.73 17.21 16.88
C ASP A 143 -18.90 16.83 15.96
N GLY A 144 -19.68 17.82 15.52
CA GLY A 144 -20.74 17.67 14.53
C GLY A 144 -21.80 18.76 14.63
N ILE A 145 -22.84 18.65 13.80
CA ILE A 145 -23.97 19.58 13.77
C ILE A 145 -25.32 18.90 14.04
N VAL A 146 -26.29 19.67 14.51
CA VAL A 146 -27.70 19.26 14.63
C VAL A 146 -28.57 20.25 13.87
N HIS A 147 -29.38 19.77 12.92
CA HIS A 147 -30.37 20.59 12.22
C HIS A 147 -31.63 20.78 13.07
N ASN A 148 -32.00 22.03 13.34
CA ASN A 148 -33.19 22.37 14.10
C ASN A 148 -34.41 22.58 13.18
N ASP A 149 -35.61 22.33 13.72
CA ASP A 149 -36.89 22.48 13.00
C ASP A 149 -37.13 23.89 12.43
N ASP A 150 -36.50 24.91 13.02
CA ASP A 150 -36.61 26.31 12.59
C ASP A 150 -35.61 26.70 11.49
N GLY A 151 -34.80 25.76 11.01
CA GLY A 151 -33.77 25.96 10.00
C GLY A 151 -32.44 26.47 10.56
N SER A 152 -32.31 26.66 11.87
CA SER A 152 -31.00 26.87 12.51
C SER A 152 -30.22 25.56 12.62
N ILE A 153 -28.93 25.68 12.88
CA ILE A 153 -28.00 24.59 13.10
C ILE A 153 -27.32 24.83 14.45
N THR A 154 -27.26 23.79 15.28
CA THR A 154 -26.46 23.77 16.51
C THR A 154 -25.15 23.04 16.22
N ALA A 155 -24.02 23.74 16.25
CA ALA A 155 -22.69 23.15 16.08
C ALA A 155 -22.10 22.78 17.45
N HIS A 156 -21.62 21.56 17.60
CA HIS A 156 -20.99 21.02 18.81
C HIS A 156 -19.47 21.07 18.66
N TRP A 157 -18.78 21.66 19.63
CA TRP A 157 -17.35 21.95 19.52
C TRP A 157 -16.55 21.29 20.64
N GLY A 158 -15.41 20.75 20.25
CA GLY A 158 -14.42 20.13 21.12
C GLY A 158 -13.01 20.66 20.84
N TYR A 159 -12.02 20.16 21.56
CA TYR A 159 -10.63 20.49 21.28
C TYR A 159 -9.68 19.38 21.73
N VAL A 160 -8.50 19.35 21.11
CA VAL A 160 -7.33 18.65 21.62
C VAL A 160 -6.31 19.66 22.09
N SER A 161 -5.80 19.46 23.30
CA SER A 161 -4.65 20.19 23.80
C SER A 161 -3.44 19.27 23.90
N TYR A 162 -2.47 19.51 23.03
CA TYR A 162 -1.19 18.78 23.09
C TYR A 162 -0.26 19.29 24.20
N TYR A 163 -0.65 20.33 24.94
CA TYR A 163 0.12 20.83 26.08
C TYR A 163 0.13 19.82 27.24
N ALA A 164 1.29 19.62 27.87
CA ALA A 164 1.43 18.78 29.06
C ALA A 164 0.71 19.33 30.32
N ASN A 165 0.26 20.59 30.31
CA ASN A 165 -0.46 21.23 31.41
C ASN A 165 -1.54 22.16 30.86
N ASN A 166 -2.49 22.55 31.71
CA ASN A 166 -3.56 23.48 31.33
C ASN A 166 -3.01 24.74 30.67
N LYS A 167 -3.59 25.08 29.52
CA LYS A 167 -3.28 26.28 28.76
C LYS A 167 -4.42 27.29 28.87
N ASN A 168 -4.13 28.49 29.37
CA ASN A 168 -5.12 29.55 29.45
C ASN A 168 -5.04 30.47 28.22
N ILE A 169 -6.15 30.66 27.52
CA ILE A 169 -6.29 31.55 26.37
C ILE A 169 -7.59 32.33 26.51
N SER A 170 -7.48 33.61 26.83
CA SER A 170 -8.65 34.50 26.92
C SER A 170 -9.34 34.67 25.57
N ILE A 171 -10.65 34.88 25.61
CA ILE A 171 -11.45 35.28 24.45
C ILE A 171 -10.86 36.56 23.83
N GLY A 172 -10.88 36.61 22.50
CA GLY A 172 -10.32 37.68 21.68
C GLY A 172 -9.51 37.10 20.52
N TYR A 173 -8.59 37.87 19.93
CA TYR A 173 -7.90 37.50 18.67
C TYR A 173 -7.15 36.14 18.64
N LYS A 174 -6.96 35.48 19.78
CA LYS A 174 -6.35 34.14 19.89
C LYS A 174 -7.34 33.01 20.16
N ASN A 175 -8.58 33.32 20.47
CA ASN A 175 -9.65 32.37 20.77
C ASN A 175 -10.96 33.04 20.36
N ASN A 176 -11.30 32.92 19.08
CA ASN A 176 -12.32 33.76 18.45
C ASN A 176 -13.21 32.95 17.51
N PHE A 177 -14.49 33.33 17.45
CA PHE A 177 -15.39 32.92 16.39
C PHE A 177 -15.53 34.00 15.32
N THR A 178 -15.69 33.56 14.07
CA THR A 178 -16.04 34.42 12.93
C THR A 178 -17.05 33.70 12.06
N GLY A 179 -17.80 34.42 11.22
CA GLY A 179 -18.75 33.83 10.29
C GLY A 179 -20.16 34.39 10.42
N VAL A 180 -21.12 33.70 9.78
CA VAL A 180 -22.52 34.14 9.76
C VAL A 180 -23.14 34.12 11.16
N GLY A 181 -23.93 35.14 11.50
CA GLY A 181 -24.64 35.21 12.78
C GLY A 181 -23.78 35.52 14.01
N ILE A 182 -22.45 35.39 13.93
CA ILE A 182 -21.54 35.71 15.04
C ILE A 182 -21.47 37.22 15.26
N THR A 183 -21.99 37.69 16.39
CA THR A 183 -22.05 39.13 16.75
C THR A 183 -21.37 39.47 18.08
N ASP A 184 -21.07 38.46 18.90
CA ASP A 184 -20.31 38.59 20.14
C ASP A 184 -18.99 37.80 20.01
N GLU A 185 -17.92 38.30 20.62
CA GLU A 185 -16.63 37.58 20.67
C GLU A 185 -16.74 36.32 21.55
N ASP A 186 -17.63 36.33 22.55
CA ASP A 186 -17.92 35.19 23.41
C ASP A 186 -19.13 34.40 22.89
N GLN A 187 -18.86 33.20 22.39
CA GLN A 187 -19.85 32.21 21.95
C GLN A 187 -19.90 31.00 22.92
N GLY A 188 -19.30 31.12 24.11
CA GLY A 188 -19.20 30.02 25.08
C GLY A 188 -17.94 29.17 24.97
N GLN A 189 -16.98 29.54 24.11
CA GLN A 189 -15.73 28.80 23.94
C GLN A 189 -14.86 28.81 25.22
N PRO A 190 -14.14 27.71 25.52
CA PRO A 190 -13.36 27.58 26.74
C PRO A 190 -12.20 28.57 26.79
N THR A 191 -11.83 29.02 28.00
CA THR A 191 -10.63 29.85 28.23
C THR A 191 -9.50 29.11 28.93
N THR A 192 -9.76 27.89 29.40
CA THR A 192 -8.80 26.97 30.00
C THR A 192 -8.87 25.66 29.24
N PHE A 193 -7.77 25.27 28.62
CA PHE A 193 -7.65 24.07 27.81
C PHE A 193 -6.80 23.05 28.57
N SER A 194 -7.45 22.02 29.11
CA SER A 194 -6.77 20.94 29.84
C SER A 194 -6.05 20.02 28.85
N PRO A 195 -4.96 19.32 29.26
CA PRO A 195 -4.29 18.34 28.41
C PRO A 195 -5.24 17.29 27.85
N GLY A 196 -4.90 16.76 26.67
CA GLY A 196 -5.63 15.67 26.04
C GLY A 196 -6.86 16.15 25.28
N PHE A 197 -7.77 15.20 25.09
CA PHE A 197 -8.91 15.36 24.22
C PHE A 197 -10.21 15.67 24.98
N HIS A 198 -11.02 16.59 24.45
CA HIS A 198 -12.22 17.12 25.08
C HIS A 198 -13.31 17.34 24.01
N HIS A 199 -14.33 16.49 24.00
CA HIS A 199 -15.49 16.62 23.11
C HIS A 199 -16.63 17.41 23.75
N GLU A 200 -17.56 17.87 22.90
CA GLU A 200 -18.85 18.44 23.27
C GLU A 200 -18.74 19.49 24.38
N VAL A 201 -17.68 20.30 24.30
CA VAL A 201 -17.29 21.26 25.34
C VAL A 201 -18.30 22.40 25.39
N PHE A 202 -18.79 22.84 24.24
CA PHE A 202 -19.80 23.89 24.10
C PHE A 202 -20.50 23.78 22.74
N THR A 203 -21.61 24.51 22.60
CA THR A 203 -22.37 24.59 21.35
C THR A 203 -22.52 26.03 20.87
N VAL A 204 -22.66 26.20 19.55
CA VAL A 204 -22.94 27.50 18.92
C VAL A 204 -24.06 27.33 17.90
N ASP A 205 -25.14 28.08 18.07
CA ASP A 205 -26.25 28.11 17.11
C ASP A 205 -25.98 29.13 16.00
N PHE A 206 -26.24 28.76 14.75
CA PHE A 206 -26.20 29.67 13.61
C PHE A 206 -27.27 29.31 12.57
N THR A 207 -27.53 30.18 11.60
CA THR A 207 -28.52 29.95 10.54
C THR A 207 -27.89 30.26 9.19
N PRO A 208 -27.34 29.28 8.47
CA PRO A 208 -26.73 29.50 7.17
C PRO A 208 -27.79 29.70 6.08
N THR A 209 -27.51 30.58 5.12
CA THR A 209 -28.31 30.80 3.91
C THR A 209 -27.56 30.38 2.65
N GLY A 210 -27.09 29.14 2.61
CA GLY A 210 -26.26 28.56 1.55
C GLY A 210 -24.92 28.07 2.11
N ASP A 211 -23.82 28.33 1.39
CA ASP A 211 -22.46 27.90 1.76
C ASP A 211 -21.83 28.75 2.88
N GLU A 212 -22.65 29.39 3.71
CA GLU A 212 -22.20 30.21 4.84
C GLU A 212 -21.76 29.33 6.00
N ARG A 213 -20.67 29.76 6.68
CA ARG A 213 -20.07 29.00 7.78
C ARG A 213 -19.76 29.86 8.98
N ILE A 214 -19.62 29.22 10.14
CA ILE A 214 -18.95 29.75 11.33
C ILE A 214 -17.59 29.07 11.48
N THR A 215 -16.61 29.77 12.04
CA THR A 215 -15.23 29.29 12.17
C THR A 215 -14.69 29.64 13.55
N TRP A 216 -14.27 28.62 14.29
CA TRP A 216 -13.53 28.78 15.54
C TRP A 216 -12.04 28.78 15.26
N LEU A 217 -11.35 29.80 15.77
CA LEU A 217 -9.92 29.96 15.66
C LEU A 217 -9.28 29.90 17.05
N VAL A 218 -8.27 29.05 17.19
CA VAL A 218 -7.38 29.03 18.36
C VAL A 218 -5.94 29.28 17.91
N LYS A 219 -5.33 30.33 18.46
CA LYS A 219 -3.97 30.75 18.15
C LYS A 219 -3.04 30.59 19.34
N THR A 220 -2.12 29.65 19.21
CA THR A 220 -1.04 29.39 20.16
C THR A 220 0.32 29.60 19.48
N ARG A 221 1.10 28.54 19.25
CA ARG A 221 2.26 28.55 18.36
C ARG A 221 1.81 28.58 16.90
N ARG A 222 0.78 27.79 16.57
CA ARG A 222 0.06 27.80 15.30
C ARG A 222 -1.29 28.45 15.46
N THR A 223 -1.85 28.92 14.34
CA THR A 223 -3.26 29.29 14.24
C THR A 223 -3.98 28.10 13.62
N VAL A 224 -4.85 27.45 14.39
CA VAL A 224 -5.65 26.31 13.92
C VAL A 224 -7.11 26.73 13.89
N THR A 225 -7.83 26.28 12.88
CA THR A 225 -9.25 26.60 12.70
C THR A 225 -10.08 25.35 12.42
N ALA A 226 -11.27 25.31 13.00
CA ALA A 226 -12.34 24.40 12.61
C ALA A 226 -13.57 25.23 12.21
N TYR A 227 -14.39 24.72 11.30
CA TYR A 227 -15.58 25.42 10.80
C TYR A 227 -16.79 24.51 10.78
N ALA A 228 -17.98 25.10 10.82
CA ALA A 228 -19.25 24.44 10.65
C ALA A 228 -20.09 25.19 9.61
N ASP A 229 -20.72 24.44 8.71
CA ASP A 229 -21.66 24.91 7.69
C ASP A 229 -22.86 23.96 7.56
N ALA A 230 -23.72 24.18 6.58
CA ALA A 230 -24.93 23.39 6.38
C ALA A 230 -24.68 21.95 5.91
N ASN A 231 -23.47 21.64 5.43
CA ASN A 231 -23.09 20.32 4.90
C ASN A 231 -22.08 19.61 5.80
N SER A 232 -21.69 20.22 6.93
CA SER A 232 -20.80 19.59 7.89
C SER A 232 -21.46 18.36 8.51
N ARG A 233 -20.64 17.42 8.96
CA ARG A 233 -21.05 16.16 9.56
C ARG A 233 -22.08 16.41 10.64
N VAL A 234 -23.23 15.78 10.48
CA VAL A 234 -24.24 15.70 11.55
C VAL A 234 -23.59 14.97 12.71
N MET A 235 -23.86 15.39 13.94
CA MET A 235 -23.40 14.67 15.15
C MET A 235 -23.56 13.17 14.92
N PRO A 236 -22.51 12.37 15.24
CA PRO A 236 -22.39 10.98 14.82
C PRO A 236 -23.73 10.26 14.96
N GLY A 237 -24.07 9.50 13.92
CA GLY A 237 -25.28 8.73 13.84
C GLY A 237 -25.41 7.71 14.97
N PRO A 238 -26.44 6.86 14.95
CA PRO A 238 -26.40 5.66 15.77
C PRO A 238 -25.06 4.90 15.58
N ASP A 239 -24.64 4.26 16.66
CA ASP A 239 -23.57 3.28 16.74
C ASP A 239 -24.28 2.06 17.36
N GLU A 240 -24.73 1.14 16.50
CA GLU A 240 -25.61 0.03 16.89
C GLU A 240 -24.86 -1.03 17.72
N ASP A 241 -23.58 -1.28 17.46
CA ASP A 241 -22.80 -2.32 18.13
C ASP A 241 -21.83 -1.82 19.22
N GLY A 242 -21.60 -0.52 19.30
CA GLY A 242 -20.85 0.15 20.36
C GLY A 242 -19.34 0.04 20.21
N ASP A 243 -18.83 -0.12 18.98
CA ASP A 243 -17.39 -0.18 18.67
C ASP A 243 -16.72 1.21 18.53
N GLU A 244 -17.49 2.26 18.78
CA GLU A 244 -17.15 3.67 18.70
C GLU A 244 -16.96 4.20 17.26
N ILE A 245 -17.42 3.48 16.24
CA ILE A 245 -17.53 3.93 14.85
C ILE A 245 -19.02 4.10 14.50
N PRO A 246 -19.45 5.25 13.96
CA PRO A 246 -20.85 5.43 13.61
C PRO A 246 -21.29 4.57 12.43
N ASP A 247 -22.55 4.13 12.44
CA ASP A 247 -23.11 3.17 11.47
C ASP A 247 -22.91 3.58 9.99
N ASP A 248 -22.77 4.87 9.70
CA ASP A 248 -22.58 5.40 8.34
C ASP A 248 -21.12 5.49 7.89
N GLU A 249 -20.18 5.28 8.81
CA GLU A 249 -18.74 5.20 8.56
C GLU A 249 -18.16 3.81 8.86
N ASP A 250 -18.98 2.89 9.37
CA ASP A 250 -18.67 1.50 9.69
C ASP A 250 -19.13 0.56 8.55
N ASP A 251 -18.24 -0.28 8.03
CA ASP A 251 -18.59 -1.29 7.02
C ASP A 251 -19.33 -2.50 7.63
N TYR A 252 -19.25 -2.66 8.96
CA TYR A 252 -19.82 -3.71 9.79
C TYR A 252 -20.64 -3.19 10.99
N PRO A 253 -21.66 -2.34 10.80
CA PRO A 253 -22.39 -1.59 11.85
C PRO A 253 -23.19 -2.43 12.87
N SER A 254 -23.02 -3.75 12.87
CA SER A 254 -23.72 -4.67 13.78
C SER A 254 -22.80 -5.76 14.34
N ASP A 255 -21.49 -5.72 14.06
CA ASP A 255 -20.48 -6.64 14.56
C ASP A 255 -19.33 -5.86 15.21
N PRO A 256 -19.29 -5.77 16.56
CA PRO A 256 -18.38 -4.88 17.27
C PRO A 256 -16.90 -5.31 17.25
N ASN A 257 -16.56 -6.33 16.45
CA ASN A 257 -15.20 -6.81 16.25
C ASN A 257 -14.69 -6.55 14.83
N LYS A 258 -15.45 -5.85 14.00
CA LYS A 258 -15.14 -5.54 12.60
C LYS A 258 -15.61 -4.12 12.32
N ALA A 259 -14.85 -3.36 11.55
CA ALA A 259 -15.16 -1.97 11.23
C ALA A 259 -14.87 -1.62 9.76
N TYR A 260 -13.80 -2.19 9.19
CA TYR A 260 -13.30 -1.73 7.88
C TYR A 260 -13.00 -2.87 6.91
N ASP A 261 -13.36 -2.66 5.65
CA ASP A 261 -12.95 -3.48 4.52
C ASP A 261 -11.72 -2.86 3.81
N ASN A 262 -10.61 -3.59 3.76
CA ASN A 262 -9.39 -3.20 3.06
C ASN A 262 -9.04 -4.23 1.97
N TYR A 263 -8.86 -3.78 0.73
CA TYR A 263 -8.58 -4.66 -0.41
C TYR A 263 -7.20 -4.42 -1.00
N TYR A 264 -6.53 -5.50 -1.39
CA TYR A 264 -5.25 -5.45 -2.08
C TYR A 264 -5.25 -6.37 -3.33
N PRO A 265 -4.89 -5.85 -4.52
CA PRO A 265 -4.44 -4.48 -4.80
C PRO A 265 -5.57 -3.43 -4.76
N SER A 266 -6.82 -3.83 -4.99
CA SER A 266 -8.02 -3.02 -4.76
C SER A 266 -9.28 -3.89 -4.81
N GLU A 267 -10.45 -3.33 -4.51
CA GLU A 267 -11.71 -4.07 -4.60
C GLU A 267 -11.93 -4.60 -6.04
N GLY A 268 -12.08 -5.92 -6.17
CA GLY A 268 -12.38 -6.60 -7.43
C GLY A 268 -11.24 -6.64 -8.47
N ALA A 269 -10.06 -6.09 -8.18
CA ALA A 269 -8.88 -6.17 -9.04
C ALA A 269 -7.89 -7.21 -8.54
N PHE A 270 -7.12 -7.82 -9.44
CA PHE A 270 -6.10 -8.80 -9.07
C PHE A 270 -4.70 -8.24 -9.32
N GLY A 271 -3.75 -8.65 -8.47
CA GLY A 271 -2.32 -8.59 -8.75
C GLY A 271 -1.85 -9.91 -9.36
N THR A 272 -0.64 -9.95 -9.90
CA THR A 272 -0.03 -11.12 -10.54
C THR A 272 1.33 -11.41 -9.91
N LEU A 273 1.48 -12.60 -9.34
CA LEU A 273 2.75 -13.19 -8.94
C LEU A 273 3.29 -14.06 -10.08
N MET A 274 4.57 -13.91 -10.38
CA MET A 274 5.24 -14.61 -11.48
C MET A 274 6.55 -15.19 -10.98
N TYR A 275 6.74 -16.51 -11.09
CA TYR A 275 7.91 -17.21 -10.56
C TYR A 275 8.71 -17.91 -11.65
N GLU A 276 10.01 -18.05 -11.39
CA GLU A 276 10.95 -19.01 -11.98
C GLU A 276 11.21 -20.14 -10.96
N ASP A 277 11.55 -21.35 -11.39
CA ASP A 277 11.69 -22.52 -10.52
C ASP A 277 13.11 -23.10 -10.45
N LEU A 278 14.06 -22.55 -11.22
CA LEU A 278 15.43 -23.07 -11.36
C LEU A 278 16.42 -22.63 -10.27
N TRP A 279 15.96 -21.84 -9.28
CA TRP A 279 16.77 -21.39 -8.14
C TRP A 279 17.53 -22.57 -7.49
N PRO A 280 18.85 -22.44 -7.22
CA PRO A 280 19.63 -21.20 -7.17
C PRO A 280 20.32 -20.81 -8.47
N ASN A 281 20.01 -21.45 -9.61
CA ASN A 281 20.58 -21.06 -10.90
C ASN A 281 19.56 -20.26 -11.70
N LEU A 282 20.05 -19.44 -12.63
CA LEU A 282 19.18 -18.73 -13.57
C LEU A 282 18.57 -19.66 -14.63
N GLY A 283 17.39 -19.28 -15.08
CA GLY A 283 16.66 -19.89 -16.19
C GLY A 283 16.69 -19.04 -17.45
N ASP A 284 15.58 -19.01 -18.17
CA ASP A 284 15.36 -18.21 -19.37
C ASP A 284 14.62 -16.89 -19.10
N HIS A 285 14.25 -16.63 -17.84
CA HIS A 285 13.69 -15.37 -17.37
C HIS A 285 12.34 -15.03 -18.01
N ASP A 286 11.54 -16.04 -18.35
CA ASP A 286 10.18 -15.83 -18.85
C ASP A 286 9.15 -15.65 -17.72
N PHE A 287 9.53 -15.97 -16.48
CA PHE A 287 8.74 -15.86 -15.25
C PHE A 287 7.36 -16.51 -15.36
N ASN A 288 7.23 -17.60 -16.12
CA ASN A 288 5.95 -18.29 -16.29
C ASN A 288 5.91 -19.71 -15.72
N ASP A 289 6.97 -20.16 -15.03
CA ASP A 289 7.05 -21.48 -14.38
C ASP A 289 5.87 -21.70 -13.41
N LEU A 290 5.44 -20.63 -12.73
CA LEU A 290 4.19 -20.55 -12.01
C LEU A 290 3.65 -19.11 -12.03
N VAL A 291 2.43 -18.92 -12.49
CA VAL A 291 1.76 -17.60 -12.50
C VAL A 291 0.45 -17.66 -11.73
N ILE A 292 0.32 -16.82 -10.70
CA ILE A 292 -0.84 -16.75 -9.81
C ILE A 292 -1.36 -15.32 -9.77
N GLU A 293 -2.63 -15.14 -10.11
CA GLU A 293 -3.34 -13.89 -9.80
C GLU A 293 -3.85 -13.94 -8.36
N TYR A 294 -3.83 -12.82 -7.64
CA TYR A 294 -4.32 -12.74 -6.27
C TYR A 294 -5.17 -11.50 -6.02
N ASN A 295 -6.15 -11.63 -5.12
CA ASN A 295 -6.87 -10.53 -4.47
C ASN A 295 -7.00 -10.89 -2.99
N MET A 296 -6.59 -9.98 -2.11
CA MET A 296 -6.71 -10.12 -0.66
C MET A 296 -7.71 -9.09 -0.14
N HIS A 297 -8.61 -9.54 0.71
CA HIS A 297 -9.60 -8.73 1.41
C HIS A 297 -9.38 -8.89 2.91
N GLU A 298 -8.77 -7.89 3.51
CA GLU A 298 -8.55 -7.79 4.95
C GLU A 298 -9.72 -7.07 5.60
N ILE A 299 -10.17 -7.59 6.74
CA ILE A 299 -11.18 -6.94 7.57
C ILE A 299 -10.52 -6.58 8.88
N GLU A 300 -10.61 -5.31 9.25
CA GLU A 300 -10.03 -4.75 10.48
C GLU A 300 -11.12 -4.41 11.50
N ASP A 301 -10.75 -4.42 12.79
CA ASP A 301 -11.58 -3.88 13.87
C ASP A 301 -11.44 -2.34 13.99
N SER A 302 -12.18 -1.73 14.92
CA SER A 302 -12.13 -0.27 15.12
C SER A 302 -10.81 0.26 15.71
N TRP A 303 -9.87 -0.64 16.04
CA TRP A 303 -8.50 -0.36 16.45
C TRP A 303 -7.48 -0.62 15.34
N ASN A 304 -7.93 -0.92 14.12
CA ASN A 304 -7.14 -1.22 12.92
C ASN A 304 -6.34 -2.52 13.04
N ASP A 305 -6.80 -3.48 13.84
CA ASP A 305 -6.23 -4.82 13.87
C ASP A 305 -6.92 -5.70 12.83
N VAL A 306 -6.16 -6.39 11.98
CA VAL A 306 -6.71 -7.37 11.03
C VAL A 306 -7.31 -8.55 11.80
N VAL A 307 -8.61 -8.77 11.68
CA VAL A 307 -9.36 -9.84 12.36
C VAL A 307 -9.84 -10.94 11.41
N GLU A 308 -9.90 -10.67 10.11
CA GLU A 308 -10.24 -11.64 9.09
C GLU A 308 -9.51 -11.34 7.78
N VAL A 309 -9.12 -12.40 7.06
CA VAL A 309 -8.49 -12.32 5.73
C VAL A 309 -9.21 -13.27 4.79
N ASN A 310 -9.81 -12.72 3.75
CA ASN A 310 -10.44 -13.45 2.66
C ASN A 310 -9.54 -13.35 1.42
N GLY A 311 -8.96 -14.46 0.98
CA GLY A 311 -8.08 -14.48 -0.18
C GLY A 311 -8.73 -15.19 -1.36
N THR A 312 -8.56 -14.62 -2.55
CA THR A 312 -8.88 -15.26 -3.83
C THR A 312 -7.61 -15.35 -4.68
N LEU A 313 -7.25 -16.55 -5.09
CA LEU A 313 -6.10 -16.84 -5.93
C LEU A 313 -6.57 -17.51 -7.22
N LYS A 314 -5.89 -17.27 -8.33
CA LYS A 314 -6.12 -17.99 -9.59
C LYS A 314 -4.79 -18.49 -10.13
N LEU A 315 -4.65 -19.80 -10.25
CA LEU A 315 -3.53 -20.39 -10.97
C LEU A 315 -3.81 -20.28 -12.48
N ILE A 316 -3.03 -19.46 -13.18
CA ILE A 316 -3.29 -19.11 -14.59
C ILE A 316 -2.27 -19.68 -15.57
N ALA A 317 -1.05 -20.01 -15.11
CA ALA A 317 -0.02 -20.65 -15.93
C ALA A 317 0.93 -21.55 -15.13
N ILE A 318 1.46 -22.58 -15.80
CA ILE A 318 2.54 -23.47 -15.35
C ILE A 318 3.43 -23.77 -16.57
N GLY A 319 4.55 -23.05 -16.70
CA GLY A 319 5.65 -23.30 -17.65
C GLY A 319 6.72 -24.28 -17.14
N ALA A 320 6.51 -24.83 -15.95
CA ALA A 320 7.46 -25.73 -15.32
C ALA A 320 7.23 -27.21 -15.64
N SER A 321 8.33 -27.96 -15.82
CA SER A 321 8.29 -29.44 -15.77
C SER A 321 8.33 -30.00 -14.35
N LYS A 322 8.72 -29.17 -13.38
CA LYS A 322 8.75 -29.53 -11.96
C LYS A 322 7.37 -29.42 -11.33
N GLN A 323 7.20 -30.18 -10.25
CA GLN A 323 5.97 -30.22 -9.49
C GLN A 323 6.06 -29.27 -8.31
N ASN A 324 5.86 -27.98 -8.61
CA ASN A 324 6.04 -26.91 -7.63
C ASN A 324 4.83 -26.81 -6.68
N GLY A 325 5.07 -26.35 -5.46
CA GLY A 325 4.03 -25.99 -4.49
C GLY A 325 3.93 -24.49 -4.30
N PHE A 326 2.81 -24.02 -3.74
CA PHE A 326 2.59 -22.61 -3.42
C PHE A 326 2.03 -22.43 -2.01
N PHE A 327 2.62 -21.48 -1.30
CA PHE A 327 2.44 -21.25 0.13
C PHE A 327 2.43 -19.75 0.40
N ILE A 328 1.82 -19.35 1.52
CA ILE A 328 1.84 -17.97 2.02
C ILE A 328 2.22 -18.02 3.49
N GLU A 329 3.39 -17.48 3.83
CA GLU A 329 3.74 -17.21 5.23
C GLU A 329 3.09 -15.88 5.66
N LEU A 330 2.36 -15.94 6.76
CA LEU A 330 1.52 -14.85 7.26
C LEU A 330 2.21 -14.15 8.43
N PRO A 331 2.02 -12.83 8.61
CA PRO A 331 2.64 -12.05 9.68
C PRO A 331 1.93 -12.22 11.04
N PHE A 332 1.28 -13.36 11.25
CA PHE A 332 0.49 -13.68 12.45
C PHE A 332 1.05 -14.92 13.14
N TRP A 333 0.94 -14.98 14.46
CA TRP A 333 1.27 -16.21 15.19
C TRP A 333 0.33 -17.33 14.77
N TYR A 334 0.87 -18.53 14.56
CA TYR A 334 0.07 -19.69 14.18
C TYR A 334 -1.08 -20.00 15.14
N GLU A 335 -0.89 -19.75 16.45
CA GLU A 335 -1.92 -20.00 17.46
C GLU A 335 -3.12 -19.04 17.41
N ASP A 336 -2.93 -17.86 16.78
CA ASP A 336 -3.95 -16.81 16.68
C ASP A 336 -4.77 -16.94 15.38
N VAL A 337 -4.31 -17.74 14.41
CA VAL A 337 -4.94 -17.89 13.09
C VAL A 337 -5.79 -19.16 13.03
N THR A 338 -7.02 -19.02 12.54
CA THR A 338 -7.90 -20.15 12.21
C THR A 338 -8.28 -20.12 10.74
N LEU A 339 -8.00 -21.21 10.01
CA LEU A 339 -8.55 -21.43 8.67
C LEU A 339 -10.01 -21.88 8.79
N VAL A 340 -10.93 -20.99 8.46
CA VAL A 340 -12.39 -21.21 8.60
C VAL A 340 -12.94 -21.98 7.41
N GLU A 341 -12.55 -21.59 6.21
CA GLU A 341 -12.96 -22.23 4.96
C GLU A 341 -11.83 -22.16 3.93
N SER A 342 -11.78 -23.18 3.07
CA SER A 342 -10.91 -23.21 1.90
C SER A 342 -11.60 -23.95 0.76
N TYR A 343 -11.36 -23.49 -0.46
CA TYR A 343 -11.87 -24.09 -1.67
C TYR A 343 -10.80 -24.03 -2.76
N ILE A 344 -10.71 -25.13 -3.52
CA ILE A 344 -9.86 -25.22 -4.72
C ILE A 344 -10.74 -25.80 -5.83
N GLU A 345 -10.94 -25.03 -6.90
CA GLU A 345 -11.81 -25.43 -8.00
C GLU A 345 -11.37 -26.75 -8.64
N GLY A 346 -12.34 -27.58 -8.98
CA GLY A 346 -12.10 -28.85 -9.68
C GLY A 346 -11.48 -29.97 -8.84
N THR A 347 -11.14 -29.73 -7.57
CA THR A 347 -10.51 -30.73 -6.69
C THR A 347 -11.31 -31.01 -5.42
N SER A 348 -10.92 -32.05 -4.68
CA SER A 348 -11.37 -32.29 -3.30
C SER A 348 -10.28 -31.97 -2.26
N LEU A 349 -9.23 -31.29 -2.68
CA LEU A 349 -8.14 -30.88 -1.80
C LEU A 349 -8.62 -29.74 -0.89
N GLN A 350 -7.92 -29.58 0.23
CA GLN A 350 -8.16 -28.50 1.17
C GLN A 350 -6.81 -27.85 1.44
N MET A 351 -6.84 -26.54 1.62
CA MET A 351 -5.67 -25.82 2.11
C MET A 351 -5.43 -26.22 3.56
N GLU A 352 -4.19 -26.06 4.02
CA GLU A 352 -3.81 -26.39 5.40
C GLU A 352 -3.02 -25.26 6.02
N LEU A 353 -3.35 -24.94 7.28
CA LEU A 353 -2.56 -24.05 8.10
C LEU A 353 -1.56 -24.88 8.91
N PHE A 354 -0.30 -24.45 8.94
CA PHE A 354 0.74 -25.04 9.76
C PHE A 354 1.78 -23.98 10.15
N THR A 355 2.85 -24.39 10.83
CA THR A 355 3.97 -23.52 11.20
C THR A 355 5.25 -24.34 11.30
N TYR A 356 6.38 -23.67 11.18
CA TYR A 356 7.69 -24.20 11.55
C TYR A 356 8.14 -23.56 12.86
N ASP A 357 8.66 -24.38 13.77
CA ASP A 357 9.17 -23.96 15.10
C ASP A 357 8.18 -23.15 15.99
N ASP A 358 6.87 -23.28 15.74
CA ASP A 358 5.76 -22.62 16.47
C ASP A 358 5.78 -21.08 16.42
N GLU A 359 6.36 -20.46 15.38
CA GLU A 359 6.39 -19.00 15.21
C GLU A 359 5.23 -18.50 14.32
N LEU A 360 5.41 -18.45 13.00
CA LEU A 360 4.45 -17.81 12.09
C LEU A 360 3.49 -18.80 11.44
N ALA A 361 2.26 -18.35 11.21
CA ALA A 361 1.26 -19.10 10.47
C ALA A 361 1.67 -19.22 8.99
N ILE A 362 1.61 -20.42 8.43
CA ILE A 362 1.84 -20.68 7.01
C ILE A 362 0.59 -21.34 6.43
N LEU A 363 0.02 -20.72 5.41
CA LEU A 363 -1.04 -21.29 4.59
C LEU A 363 -0.41 -22.07 3.44
N LYS A 364 -0.52 -23.41 3.49
CA LYS A 364 -0.27 -24.27 2.34
C LYS A 364 -1.48 -24.22 1.41
N VAL A 365 -1.35 -23.51 0.29
CA VAL A 365 -2.39 -23.46 -0.75
C VAL A 365 -2.43 -24.80 -1.48
N PHE A 366 -1.30 -25.23 -2.04
CA PHE A 366 -1.12 -26.56 -2.60
C PHE A 366 0.35 -26.99 -2.53
N ASN A 367 0.59 -28.29 -2.36
CA ASN A 367 1.95 -28.83 -2.29
C ASN A 367 2.56 -29.13 -3.67
N ASN A 368 1.70 -29.28 -4.68
CA ASN A 368 2.06 -29.82 -5.98
C ASN A 368 1.04 -29.40 -7.04
N THR A 369 1.49 -28.75 -8.11
CA THR A 369 0.67 -28.39 -9.28
C THR A 369 -0.06 -29.59 -9.89
N ASN A 370 0.54 -30.78 -9.89
CA ASN A 370 -0.11 -31.99 -10.41
C ASN A 370 -1.30 -32.46 -9.59
N ASP A 371 -1.40 -32.07 -8.31
CA ASP A 371 -2.58 -32.39 -7.51
C ASP A 371 -3.80 -31.56 -7.96
N LEU A 372 -3.55 -30.43 -8.66
CA LEU A 372 -4.58 -29.55 -9.21
C LEU A 372 -4.94 -29.92 -10.65
N ILE A 373 -3.93 -30.13 -11.50
CA ILE A 373 -4.10 -30.32 -12.93
C ILE A 373 -3.11 -31.34 -13.50
N GLN A 374 -3.59 -32.21 -14.37
CA GLN A 374 -2.75 -33.21 -15.04
C GLN A 374 -2.43 -32.72 -16.46
N LEU A 375 -1.17 -32.38 -16.71
CA LEU A 375 -0.75 -31.76 -17.97
C LEU A 375 -0.20 -32.74 -19.01
N ASP A 376 -0.09 -34.05 -18.73
CA ASP A 376 0.30 -35.10 -19.71
C ASP A 376 1.54 -34.79 -20.60
N GLY A 377 2.47 -33.97 -20.09
CA GLY A 377 3.68 -33.55 -20.81
C GLY A 377 3.54 -32.28 -21.65
N THR A 378 2.44 -31.54 -21.52
CA THR A 378 2.28 -30.13 -21.94
C THR A 378 2.49 -29.18 -20.76
N TYR A 379 2.47 -27.89 -21.03
CA TYR A 379 2.41 -26.82 -20.04
C TYR A 379 0.99 -26.27 -19.91
N MET A 380 0.73 -25.57 -18.81
CA MET A 380 -0.53 -24.84 -18.64
C MET A 380 -0.34 -23.42 -19.16
N ASN A 381 -0.96 -23.13 -20.31
CA ASN A 381 -1.10 -21.77 -20.83
C ASN A 381 0.21 -20.98 -21.08
N THR A 382 1.36 -21.61 -21.36
CA THR A 382 2.60 -20.88 -21.72
C THR A 382 3.01 -21.05 -23.18
N ILE A 383 2.59 -22.15 -23.83
CA ILE A 383 2.89 -22.43 -25.25
C ILE A 383 1.63 -22.29 -26.12
N GLU A 384 1.70 -21.46 -27.16
CA GLU A 384 0.50 -21.19 -27.97
C GLU A 384 -0.12 -22.40 -28.67
N ALA A 385 0.71 -23.38 -29.05
CA ALA A 385 0.30 -24.55 -29.79
C ALA A 385 -0.31 -25.67 -28.91
N GLU A 386 -0.26 -25.51 -27.58
CA GLU A 386 -0.75 -26.47 -26.61
C GLU A 386 -2.21 -26.21 -26.22
N PRO A 387 -2.88 -27.16 -25.52
CA PRO A 387 -4.24 -26.95 -25.05
C PRO A 387 -4.36 -25.73 -24.12
N VAL A 388 -5.48 -25.02 -24.23
CA VAL A 388 -5.84 -23.95 -23.29
C VAL A 388 -6.56 -24.57 -22.10
N PHE A 389 -6.20 -24.13 -20.91
CA PHE A 389 -6.83 -24.52 -19.66
C PHE A 389 -7.48 -23.30 -19.01
N ASP A 390 -8.67 -23.50 -18.44
CA ASP A 390 -9.30 -22.48 -17.60
C ASP A 390 -8.42 -22.24 -16.35
N ALA A 391 -8.46 -21.01 -15.84
CA ALA A 391 -7.81 -20.68 -14.57
C ALA A 391 -8.41 -21.53 -13.44
N ILE A 392 -7.58 -21.97 -12.50
CA ILE A 392 -8.06 -22.70 -11.31
C ILE A 392 -8.21 -21.69 -10.18
N GLU A 393 -9.45 -21.35 -9.86
CA GLU A 393 -9.77 -20.44 -8.75
C GLU A 393 -9.66 -21.16 -7.40
N MET A 394 -9.11 -20.45 -6.43
CA MET A 394 -8.86 -20.93 -5.07
C MET A 394 -9.24 -19.83 -4.08
N THR A 395 -10.04 -20.15 -3.07
CA THR A 395 -10.46 -19.18 -2.06
C THR A 395 -10.17 -19.69 -0.66
N PHE A 396 -9.88 -18.77 0.26
CA PHE A 396 -9.72 -19.08 1.67
C PHE A 396 -10.22 -17.95 2.55
N LYS A 397 -10.57 -18.32 3.79
CA LYS A 397 -10.92 -17.38 4.85
C LYS A 397 -10.18 -17.74 6.13
N LEU A 398 -9.45 -16.78 6.65
CA LEU A 398 -8.75 -16.84 7.91
C LEU A 398 -9.43 -15.91 8.91
N THR A 399 -9.51 -16.30 10.18
CA THR A 399 -9.83 -15.39 11.29
C THR A 399 -8.64 -15.31 12.22
N ILE A 400 -8.37 -14.11 12.74
CA ILE A 400 -7.25 -13.81 13.62
C ILE A 400 -7.82 -13.41 15.00
N ASP A 401 -7.40 -14.10 16.05
CA ASP A 401 -7.74 -13.79 17.45
C ASP A 401 -6.46 -13.56 18.24
N TYR A 402 -6.10 -12.29 18.46
CA TYR A 402 -4.88 -11.89 19.17
C TYR A 402 -4.85 -12.29 20.67
N GLY A 403 -5.94 -12.82 21.22
CA GLY A 403 -6.01 -13.28 22.61
C GLY A 403 -5.53 -12.23 23.64
N TYR A 404 -4.89 -12.69 24.72
CA TYR A 404 -4.31 -11.82 25.77
C TYR A 404 -2.84 -11.41 25.47
N LYS A 405 -2.26 -11.83 24.33
CA LYS A 405 -0.86 -11.56 24.00
C LYS A 405 -0.80 -10.22 23.26
N SER A 406 -0.12 -9.25 23.87
CA SER A 406 -0.05 -7.86 23.38
C SER A 406 0.85 -7.64 22.16
N SER A 407 1.33 -8.71 21.50
CA SER A 407 2.21 -8.57 20.33
C SER A 407 1.40 -8.78 19.07
N LYS A 408 0.83 -7.69 18.57
CA LYS A 408 -0.02 -7.64 17.37
C LYS A 408 0.76 -7.91 16.05
N VAL A 409 2.09 -7.88 16.11
CA VAL A 409 3.01 -8.06 14.96
C VAL A 409 4.27 -8.81 15.39
N VAL A 410 4.84 -9.61 14.49
CA VAL A 410 6.03 -10.44 14.71
C VAL A 410 6.98 -10.34 13.52
N GLY A 411 8.29 -10.36 13.78
CA GLY A 411 9.26 -10.85 12.80
C GLY A 411 9.78 -9.86 11.75
N GLY A 412 9.32 -8.60 11.71
CA GLY A 412 9.82 -7.63 10.73
C GLY A 412 9.43 -7.96 9.28
N LEU A 413 8.44 -8.84 9.09
CA LEU A 413 7.81 -9.07 7.79
C LEU A 413 6.98 -7.85 7.37
N ILE A 414 6.81 -7.73 6.05
CA ILE A 414 5.88 -6.76 5.45
C ILE A 414 4.47 -7.11 5.95
N TYR A 415 3.88 -6.19 6.70
CA TYR A 415 2.52 -6.29 7.24
C TYR A 415 1.53 -5.73 6.23
N SER A 416 1.56 -6.26 5.01
CA SER A 416 0.57 -5.97 3.98
C SER A 416 0.44 -7.18 3.07
N ALA A 417 -0.77 -7.39 2.57
CA ALA A 417 -1.01 -8.30 1.46
C ALA A 417 -0.04 -8.00 0.29
N PRO A 418 0.44 -9.04 -0.43
CA PRO A 418 0.04 -10.44 -0.35
C PRO A 418 0.83 -11.24 0.71
N TYR A 419 1.42 -10.56 1.70
CA TYR A 419 2.28 -11.11 2.76
C TYR A 419 3.61 -11.65 2.21
N ASN A 420 3.99 -12.88 2.59
CA ASN A 420 5.19 -13.56 2.10
C ASN A 420 4.81 -14.81 1.28
N PRO A 421 4.30 -14.65 0.03
CA PRO A 421 4.01 -15.78 -0.84
C PRO A 421 5.30 -16.40 -1.38
N TYR A 422 5.35 -17.73 -1.43
CA TYR A 422 6.53 -18.46 -1.91
C TYR A 422 6.20 -19.75 -2.63
N LEU A 423 7.11 -20.10 -3.54
CA LEU A 423 7.10 -21.34 -4.29
C LEU A 423 8.00 -22.36 -3.61
N THR A 424 7.59 -23.64 -3.55
CA THR A 424 8.50 -24.75 -3.23
C THR A 424 8.81 -25.56 -4.48
N ILE A 425 10.08 -25.96 -4.64
CA ILE A 425 10.56 -26.55 -5.89
C ILE A 425 10.43 -28.08 -5.86
N ASP A 426 9.69 -28.66 -6.81
CA ASP A 426 9.62 -30.11 -7.05
C ASP A 426 9.39 -30.96 -5.78
N HIS A 427 8.35 -30.62 -5.00
CA HIS A 427 7.99 -31.23 -3.70
C HIS A 427 9.00 -31.05 -2.56
N ASP A 428 10.10 -30.33 -2.77
CA ASP A 428 11.08 -30.08 -1.71
C ASP A 428 10.70 -28.83 -0.91
N ALA A 429 10.03 -29.05 0.23
CA ALA A 429 9.62 -27.97 1.13
C ALA A 429 10.79 -27.18 1.74
N THR A 430 12.05 -27.65 1.62
CA THR A 430 13.23 -26.90 2.07
C THR A 430 13.81 -25.99 0.98
N ARG A 431 13.34 -26.13 -0.26
CA ARG A 431 13.74 -25.31 -1.40
C ARG A 431 12.64 -24.32 -1.73
N GLU A 432 12.77 -23.14 -1.14
CA GLU A 432 11.78 -22.07 -1.17
C GLU A 432 12.27 -20.94 -2.08
N ILE A 433 11.37 -20.36 -2.88
CA ILE A 433 11.60 -19.14 -3.66
C ILE A 433 10.58 -18.11 -3.22
N HIS A 434 11.05 -17.05 -2.56
CA HIS A 434 10.21 -15.93 -2.13
C HIS A 434 10.40 -14.74 -3.09
N LEU A 435 9.55 -13.71 -2.93
CA LEU A 435 9.81 -12.41 -3.56
C LEU A 435 11.17 -11.86 -3.10
N PRO A 436 11.90 -11.15 -3.98
CA PRO A 436 13.21 -10.60 -3.65
C PRO A 436 13.15 -9.72 -2.39
N GLY A 437 14.14 -9.88 -1.49
CA GLY A 437 14.19 -9.15 -0.23
C GLY A 437 13.34 -9.72 0.91
N LEU A 438 12.39 -10.63 0.63
CA LEU A 438 11.65 -11.34 1.69
C LEU A 438 12.46 -12.51 2.24
N PRO A 439 12.41 -12.75 3.57
CA PRO A 439 13.18 -13.81 4.19
C PRO A 439 12.57 -15.21 3.91
N PRO A 440 13.39 -16.26 3.95
CA PRO A 440 12.93 -17.65 3.99
C PRO A 440 12.09 -17.96 5.23
N THR A 441 11.35 -19.06 5.18
CA THR A 441 10.82 -19.67 6.40
C THR A 441 11.95 -20.34 7.21
N SER A 442 11.70 -20.73 8.46
CA SER A 442 12.69 -21.45 9.27
C SER A 442 13.05 -22.86 8.73
N ASN A 443 12.28 -23.37 7.76
CA ASN A 443 12.51 -24.68 7.13
C ASN A 443 13.45 -24.63 5.91
N ALA A 444 13.78 -23.45 5.39
CA ALA A 444 14.64 -23.32 4.21
C ALA A 444 16.03 -23.96 4.43
N ASP A 445 16.52 -24.68 3.41
CA ASP A 445 17.89 -25.19 3.41
C ASP A 445 18.89 -24.05 3.13
N VAL A 446 19.32 -23.42 4.23
CA VAL A 446 20.31 -22.32 4.21
C VAL A 446 21.66 -22.72 3.59
N SER A 447 21.94 -24.01 3.37
CA SER A 447 23.18 -24.44 2.71
C SER A 447 23.20 -24.16 1.20
N ILE A 448 22.04 -23.87 0.61
CA ILE A 448 21.87 -23.49 -0.80
C ILE A 448 22.15 -21.99 -1.01
N PHE A 449 21.99 -21.16 0.03
CA PHE A 449 22.20 -19.72 -0.06
C PHE A 449 23.64 -19.37 -0.46
N GLY A 450 23.78 -18.45 -1.40
CA GLY A 450 25.08 -18.04 -1.96
C GLY A 450 25.71 -19.06 -2.92
N THR A 451 24.95 -20.06 -3.39
CA THR A 451 25.41 -21.06 -4.37
C THR A 451 24.81 -20.82 -5.75
N GLY A 452 25.38 -21.40 -6.81
CA GLY A 452 24.89 -21.15 -8.17
C GLY A 452 25.01 -19.67 -8.54
N ASP A 453 23.89 -19.08 -8.95
CA ASP A 453 23.76 -17.64 -9.24
C ASP A 453 23.15 -16.87 -8.07
N ASP A 454 22.59 -17.55 -7.05
CA ASP A 454 22.08 -16.97 -5.82
C ASP A 454 23.18 -16.26 -5.03
N ALA A 455 22.87 -15.03 -4.62
CA ALA A 455 23.73 -14.21 -3.78
C ALA A 455 23.06 -13.90 -2.44
N THR A 456 22.10 -14.74 -2.00
CA THR A 456 21.43 -14.57 -0.71
C THR A 456 22.46 -14.45 0.41
N ASN A 457 22.36 -13.37 1.18
CA ASN A 457 23.14 -13.10 2.37
C ASN A 457 22.20 -12.71 3.51
N VAL A 458 22.00 -13.66 4.43
CA VAL A 458 21.13 -13.52 5.61
C VAL A 458 21.58 -12.35 6.50
N ASP A 459 22.88 -12.12 6.66
CA ASP A 459 23.40 -11.05 7.52
C ASP A 459 23.12 -9.66 6.96
N ASP A 460 23.03 -9.53 5.63
CA ASP A 460 22.79 -8.27 4.92
C ASP A 460 21.30 -8.07 4.54
N TYR A 461 20.41 -9.00 4.91
CA TYR A 461 18.99 -9.01 4.49
C TYR A 461 18.82 -8.95 2.96
N TYR A 462 19.72 -9.61 2.23
CA TYR A 462 19.67 -9.71 0.78
C TYR A 462 19.23 -11.12 0.41
N PHE A 463 18.01 -11.30 -0.09
CA PHE A 463 17.41 -12.62 -0.29
C PHE A 463 16.89 -12.79 -1.73
N TYR A 464 17.05 -14.01 -2.26
CA TYR A 464 16.46 -14.46 -3.53
C TYR A 464 16.78 -13.57 -4.73
N GLN A 465 18.02 -13.09 -4.78
CA GLN A 465 18.54 -12.33 -5.89
C GLN A 465 19.96 -12.77 -6.23
N THR A 466 20.32 -12.65 -7.51
CA THR A 466 21.69 -12.81 -7.96
C THR A 466 22.58 -11.67 -7.47
N ALA A 467 23.90 -11.81 -7.62
CA ALA A 467 24.84 -10.73 -7.28
C ALA A 467 24.64 -9.46 -8.14
N SER A 468 23.98 -9.60 -9.29
CA SER A 468 23.57 -8.50 -10.16
C SER A 468 22.16 -7.97 -9.86
N GLY A 469 21.41 -8.56 -8.94
CA GLY A 469 20.06 -8.12 -8.54
C GLY A 469 18.91 -8.86 -9.20
N ILE A 470 19.16 -9.74 -10.18
CA ILE A 470 18.10 -10.49 -10.89
C ILE A 470 17.35 -11.38 -9.89
N PRO A 471 16.01 -11.28 -9.78
CA PRO A 471 15.20 -12.10 -8.89
C PRO A 471 14.71 -13.39 -9.57
N TRP A 472 14.10 -14.29 -8.79
CA TRP A 472 13.35 -15.45 -9.29
C TRP A 472 11.83 -15.30 -9.17
N ALA A 473 11.36 -14.16 -8.66
CA ALA A 473 9.93 -13.86 -8.54
C ALA A 473 9.66 -12.37 -8.76
N LEU A 474 8.48 -12.06 -9.31
CA LEU A 474 7.98 -10.70 -9.53
C LEU A 474 6.57 -10.56 -8.94
N ASP A 475 6.27 -9.38 -8.39
CA ASP A 475 4.93 -8.99 -7.94
C ASP A 475 4.45 -7.73 -8.68
N ILE A 476 3.37 -7.90 -9.44
CA ILE A 476 2.74 -6.84 -10.23
C ILE A 476 1.34 -6.58 -9.68
N THR A 477 1.01 -5.35 -9.25
CA THR A 477 -0.32 -5.01 -8.71
C THR A 477 -1.37 -4.78 -9.79
N SER A 478 -1.34 -5.60 -10.84
CA SER A 478 -2.29 -5.57 -11.94
C SER A 478 -2.39 -6.96 -12.56
N GLU A 479 -3.54 -7.24 -13.15
CA GLU A 479 -3.73 -8.37 -14.06
C GLU A 479 -2.94 -8.08 -15.34
N ILE A 480 -1.89 -8.86 -15.58
CA ILE A 480 -1.03 -8.68 -16.74
C ILE A 480 -1.00 -9.94 -17.59
N LYS A 481 -0.69 -9.73 -18.88
CA LYS A 481 -0.22 -10.84 -19.70
C LYS A 481 1.16 -11.27 -19.18
N TYR A 482 1.56 -12.49 -19.47
CA TYR A 482 2.86 -13.02 -19.10
C TYR A 482 3.60 -13.51 -20.35
N PRO A 483 4.94 -13.60 -20.33
CA PRO A 483 5.72 -14.07 -21.46
C PRO A 483 5.34 -15.50 -21.88
N GLN A 484 5.44 -15.79 -23.17
CA GLN A 484 5.37 -17.17 -23.66
C GLN A 484 6.59 -17.96 -23.19
N GLU A 485 6.46 -19.29 -23.13
CA GLU A 485 7.56 -20.20 -22.78
C GLU A 485 8.85 -19.85 -23.55
N TYR A 486 9.98 -19.81 -22.84
CA TYR A 486 11.32 -19.47 -23.33
C TYR A 486 11.51 -18.02 -23.80
N THR A 487 10.54 -17.15 -23.57
CA THR A 487 10.61 -15.74 -23.97
C THR A 487 10.95 -14.88 -22.77
N ASP A 488 12.21 -14.47 -22.68
CA ASP A 488 12.68 -13.53 -21.65
C ASP A 488 11.73 -12.33 -21.49
N VAL A 489 11.41 -11.99 -20.25
CA VAL A 489 10.50 -10.90 -19.85
C VAL A 489 10.84 -9.58 -20.52
N VAL A 490 12.12 -9.31 -20.80
CA VAL A 490 12.57 -8.10 -21.48
C VAL A 490 12.15 -8.06 -22.95
N ILE A 491 12.08 -9.22 -23.60
CA ILE A 491 11.60 -9.34 -24.98
C ILE A 491 10.09 -9.22 -25.04
N ALA A 492 9.39 -9.82 -24.07
CA ALA A 492 7.95 -9.68 -23.92
C ALA A 492 7.53 -8.25 -23.58
N PHE A 493 8.31 -7.55 -22.75
CA PHE A 493 8.04 -6.20 -22.25
C PHE A 493 9.24 -5.27 -22.47
N PRO A 494 9.36 -4.62 -23.65
CA PRO A 494 10.55 -3.84 -24.00
C PRO A 494 10.84 -2.63 -23.09
N GLN A 495 9.85 -2.15 -22.32
CA GLN A 495 10.05 -1.06 -21.37
C GLN A 495 10.52 -1.53 -19.98
N PHE A 496 10.50 -2.84 -19.70
CA PHE A 496 10.94 -3.40 -18.42
C PHE A 496 12.37 -2.96 -18.08
N GLY A 497 13.30 -3.09 -19.02
CA GLY A 497 14.68 -2.65 -18.81
C GLY A 497 14.81 -1.14 -18.55
N ASN A 498 14.01 -0.30 -19.23
CA ASN A 498 14.03 1.14 -18.98
C ASN A 498 13.43 1.50 -17.61
N TRP A 499 12.39 0.78 -17.17
CA TRP A 499 11.84 0.89 -15.82
C TRP A 499 12.90 0.57 -14.76
N VAL A 500 13.58 -0.57 -14.87
CA VAL A 500 14.66 -0.97 -13.96
C VAL A 500 15.79 0.07 -13.92
N ASN A 501 16.28 0.53 -15.09
CA ASN A 501 17.36 1.52 -15.15
C ASN A 501 16.96 2.90 -14.62
N SER A 502 15.66 3.21 -14.61
CA SER A 502 15.13 4.43 -14.00
C SER A 502 14.99 4.34 -12.47
N ASN A 503 15.38 3.20 -11.88
CA ASN A 503 15.12 2.86 -10.48
C ASN A 503 13.63 2.97 -10.14
N GLY A 504 12.77 2.54 -11.06
CA GLY A 504 11.32 2.50 -10.89
C GLY A 504 10.61 3.85 -11.04
N GLY A 505 11.34 4.93 -11.32
CA GLY A 505 10.77 6.28 -11.42
C GLY A 505 10.17 6.63 -12.79
N SER A 506 10.29 5.77 -13.80
CA SER A 506 9.73 5.96 -15.15
C SER A 506 9.27 4.63 -15.73
N PHE A 507 8.33 4.66 -16.67
CA PHE A 507 7.73 3.45 -17.25
C PHE A 507 7.10 2.54 -16.18
N THR A 508 6.44 3.12 -15.18
CA THR A 508 5.78 2.41 -14.07
C THR A 508 4.63 1.50 -14.52
N ASP A 509 4.17 1.70 -15.75
CA ASP A 509 3.17 0.95 -16.50
C ASP A 509 3.80 0.09 -17.62
N TRP A 510 5.06 -0.33 -17.47
CA TRP A 510 5.80 -1.08 -18.50
C TRP A 510 5.07 -2.34 -18.99
N TYR A 511 4.26 -2.94 -18.12
CA TYR A 511 3.48 -4.15 -18.37
C TYR A 511 2.25 -3.91 -19.26
N ASP A 512 1.78 -2.67 -19.42
CA ASP A 512 0.61 -2.36 -20.25
C ASP A 512 0.90 -2.39 -21.76
N ASN A 513 2.19 -2.42 -22.15
CA ASN A 513 2.63 -2.31 -23.54
C ASN A 513 3.52 -3.49 -23.98
N PRO A 514 3.06 -4.75 -23.90
CA PRO A 514 3.84 -5.92 -24.32
C PRO A 514 4.01 -6.00 -25.84
N GLN A 515 5.02 -6.76 -26.27
CA GLN A 515 5.06 -7.34 -27.61
C GLN A 515 4.03 -8.47 -27.70
N ILE A 516 2.94 -8.25 -28.44
CA ILE A 516 1.77 -9.14 -28.46
C ILE A 516 2.10 -10.57 -28.92
N ASP A 517 3.09 -10.77 -29.79
CA ASP A 517 3.54 -12.09 -30.26
C ASP A 517 4.59 -12.75 -29.35
N LYS A 518 4.81 -12.17 -28.16
CA LYS A 518 5.78 -12.61 -27.14
C LYS A 518 5.16 -12.86 -25.78
N VAL A 519 3.88 -12.53 -25.63
CA VAL A 519 3.10 -12.80 -24.42
C VAL A 519 2.03 -13.83 -24.71
N TYR A 520 1.62 -14.56 -23.69
CA TYR A 520 0.46 -15.42 -23.74
C TYR A 520 -0.81 -14.61 -23.46
N ASP A 521 -1.87 -14.86 -24.25
CA ASP A 521 -3.14 -14.16 -24.13
C ASP A 521 -4.30 -15.16 -24.14
N LEU A 522 -4.94 -15.31 -22.98
CA LEU A 522 -6.09 -16.18 -22.78
C LEU A 522 -7.35 -15.68 -23.51
N GLN A 523 -7.46 -14.38 -23.82
CA GLN A 523 -8.69 -13.79 -24.36
C GLN A 523 -8.83 -13.91 -25.89
N ASN A 524 -7.77 -14.31 -26.59
CA ASN A 524 -7.72 -14.39 -28.06
C ASN A 524 -7.83 -15.83 -28.62
N LYS A 525 -8.19 -16.81 -27.78
CA LYS A 525 -8.41 -18.22 -28.16
C LYS A 525 -9.77 -18.70 -27.69
#